data_AF-A0A820HB18-F1
#
_entry.id   AF-A0A820HB18-F1
#
_cell.length_a   1.000
_cell.length_b   1.000
_cell.length_c   1.000
_cell.angle_alpha   90.00
_cell.angle_beta   90.00
_cell.angle_gamma   90.00
#
_symmetry.space_group_name_H-M   'P 1'
#
loop_
_entity.id
_entity.type
_entity.pdbx_description
1 polymer ?
#
loop_
_entity_poly.entity_id
_entity_poly.type
_entity_poly.pdbx_seq_one_letter_code
_entity_poly.pdbx_strand_id
1 'polypeptide(L)'
;NAHPCPQPTEHYVSSASPTTENNIFDETVTKGQNFEKYHQTQVRCTPLKKVKPIELYREAIYTTQILSNIHRVHFQELTTIQRYVILSIRQQNA
;
A
#
# COMPACT_ATOMS: atom_id res chain seq x y z
N ASN A 1 54.73 14.89 -17.39
CA ASN A 1 53.48 14.13 -17.65
C ASN A 1 53.20 13.22 -16.48
N ALA A 2 52.45 13.69 -15.48
CA ALA A 2 51.99 12.86 -14.37
C ALA A 2 50.66 12.22 -14.77
N HIS A 3 50.60 10.89 -14.79
CA HIS A 3 49.34 10.18 -15.00
C HIS A 3 48.49 10.29 -13.71
N PRO A 4 47.21 10.69 -13.80
CA PRO A 4 46.34 10.70 -12.63
C PRO A 4 46.11 9.27 -12.14
N CYS A 5 46.27 9.08 -10.83
CA CYS A 5 46.01 7.82 -10.14
C CYS A 5 44.51 7.46 -10.28
N PRO A 6 44.14 6.21 -10.65
CA PRO A 6 42.74 5.83 -10.76
C PRO A 6 42.08 5.91 -9.39
N GLN A 7 40.98 6.67 -9.28
CA GLN A 7 40.20 6.71 -8.06
C GLN A 7 39.38 5.42 -7.92
N PRO A 8 39.20 4.88 -6.69
CA PRO A 8 38.36 3.71 -6.48
C PRO A 8 36.93 4.02 -6.92
N THR A 9 36.37 3.20 -7.80
CA THR A 9 34.94 3.26 -8.14
C THR A 9 34.15 2.82 -6.91
N GLU A 10 33.51 3.75 -6.21
CA GLU A 10 32.60 3.42 -5.11
C GLU A 10 31.36 2.73 -5.68
N HIS A 11 31.24 1.43 -5.44
CA HIS A 11 30.03 0.67 -5.73
C HIS A 11 29.22 0.53 -4.45
N TYR A 12 28.12 1.27 -4.34
CA TYR A 12 27.16 1.08 -3.25
C TYR A 12 26.47 -0.28 -3.41
N VAL A 13 26.57 -1.14 -2.39
CA VAL A 13 25.80 -2.37 -2.29
C VAL A 13 24.71 -2.16 -1.24
N SER A 14 23.45 -2.25 -1.67
CA SER A 14 22.32 -2.13 -0.76
C SER A 14 22.30 -3.28 0.25
N SER A 15 21.89 -2.99 1.48
CA SER A 15 21.60 -4.01 2.48
C SER A 15 20.50 -4.96 2.01
N ALA A 16 20.55 -6.21 2.47
CA ALA A 16 19.49 -7.18 2.23
C ALA A 16 18.18 -6.73 2.89
N SER A 17 17.05 -7.05 2.25
CA SER A 17 15.72 -6.78 2.81
C SER A 17 15.49 -7.56 4.11
N PRO A 18 14.72 -7.01 5.06
CA PRO A 18 14.33 -7.74 6.25
C PRO A 18 13.52 -9.00 5.90
N THR A 19 13.77 -10.09 6.63
CA THR A 19 13.12 -11.40 6.43
C THR A 19 12.30 -11.87 7.63
N THR A 20 12.41 -11.19 8.77
CA THR A 20 11.64 -11.51 9.98
C THR A 20 10.29 -10.79 9.97
N GLU A 21 9.26 -11.46 10.49
CA GLU A 21 7.89 -10.96 10.47
C GLU A 21 7.74 -9.57 11.10
N ASN A 22 8.30 -9.37 12.30
CA ASN A 22 8.27 -8.09 13.00
C ASN A 22 8.88 -6.97 12.14
N ASN A 23 10.06 -7.20 11.55
CA ASN A 23 10.71 -6.18 10.73
C ASN A 23 9.93 -5.85 9.45
N ILE A 24 9.10 -6.77 8.95
CA ILE A 24 8.29 -6.56 7.74
C ILE A 24 7.00 -5.79 8.04
N PHE A 25 6.39 -6.02 9.21
CA PHE A 25 5.09 -5.43 9.56
C PHE A 25 5.17 -4.24 10.54
N ASP A 26 6.30 -4.05 11.23
CA ASP A 26 6.50 -2.93 12.17
C ASP A 26 6.75 -1.59 11.43
N GLU A 27 7.15 -1.61 10.16
CA GLU A 27 7.33 -0.42 9.33
C GLU A 27 6.00 0.13 8.81
N THR A 28 5.13 0.57 9.72
CA THR A 28 3.83 1.17 9.35
C THR A 28 3.63 2.53 10.01
N VAL A 29 3.16 3.49 9.21
CA VAL A 29 2.71 4.78 9.75
C VAL A 29 1.35 4.56 10.43
N THR A 30 1.29 4.85 11.72
CA THR A 30 0.06 4.70 12.50
C THR A 30 -1.01 5.70 12.06
N LYS A 31 -2.29 5.32 12.17
CA LYS A 31 -3.45 6.18 11.88
C LYS A 31 -3.33 7.50 12.64
N GLY A 32 -3.25 8.61 11.91
CA GLY A 32 -3.20 9.95 12.48
C GLY A 32 -4.56 10.47 12.97
N GLN A 33 -4.55 11.47 13.84
CA GLN A 33 -5.76 12.09 14.43
C GLN A 33 -6.80 12.56 13.39
N ASN A 34 -6.36 12.92 12.19
CA ASN A 34 -7.20 13.46 11.12
C ASN A 34 -7.69 12.41 10.10
N PHE A 35 -7.42 11.13 10.31
CA PHE A 35 -7.76 10.09 9.34
C PHE A 35 -9.26 10.08 8.97
N GLU A 36 -10.14 10.33 9.96
CA GLU A 36 -11.59 10.40 9.71
C GLU A 36 -12.00 11.48 8.71
N LYS A 37 -11.18 12.53 8.55
CA LYS A 37 -11.46 13.59 7.58
C LYS A 37 -11.40 13.08 6.14
N TYR A 38 -10.73 11.96 5.87
CA TYR A 38 -10.74 11.35 4.54
C TYR A 38 -12.15 10.97 4.09
N HIS A 39 -13.02 10.53 5.01
CA HIS A 39 -14.42 10.18 4.72
C HIS A 39 -15.26 11.37 4.22
N GLN A 40 -14.83 12.60 4.50
CA GLN A 40 -15.52 13.83 4.10
C GLN A 40 -15.11 14.30 2.69
N THR A 41 -14.15 13.62 2.06
CA THR A 41 -13.61 14.04 0.76
C THR A 41 -14.62 13.72 -0.35
N GLN A 42 -14.96 14.73 -1.17
CA GLN A 42 -15.83 14.53 -2.31
C GLN A 42 -15.10 13.72 -3.40
N VAL A 43 -15.62 12.53 -3.71
CA VAL A 43 -15.08 11.66 -4.76
C VAL A 43 -15.90 11.78 -6.04
N ARG A 44 -15.21 11.90 -7.18
CA ARG A 44 -15.81 11.86 -8.52
C ARG A 44 -15.30 10.63 -9.25
N CYS A 45 -16.22 9.77 -9.70
CA CYS A 45 -15.90 8.61 -10.52
C CYS A 45 -16.44 8.83 -11.93
N THR A 46 -15.58 8.74 -12.95
CA THR A 46 -16.01 8.76 -14.35
C THR A 46 -16.52 7.37 -14.76
N PRO A 47 -17.64 7.27 -15.49
CA PRO A 47 -18.34 6.01 -15.68
C PRO A 47 -17.74 5.22 -16.84
N LEU A 48 -16.71 4.41 -16.59
CA LEU A 48 -16.39 3.31 -17.52
C LEU A 48 -16.93 1.96 -17.01
N LYS A 49 -16.93 1.73 -15.70
CA LYS A 49 -17.60 0.60 -15.02
C LYS A 49 -18.00 1.06 -13.61
N LYS A 50 -19.29 1.09 -13.30
CA LYS A 50 -19.78 1.53 -11.97
C LYS A 50 -19.63 0.41 -10.95
N VAL A 51 -18.49 0.39 -10.28
CA VAL A 51 -18.33 -0.45 -9.09
C VAL A 51 -18.74 0.35 -7.87
N LYS A 52 -19.59 -0.23 -7.02
CA LYS A 52 -19.95 0.40 -5.75
C LYS A 52 -18.72 0.42 -4.84
N PRO A 53 -18.48 1.52 -4.11
CA PRO A 53 -17.43 1.53 -3.11
C PRO A 53 -17.73 0.49 -2.02
N ILE A 54 -16.67 -0.08 -1.46
CA ILE A 54 -16.74 -0.95 -0.29
C ILE A 54 -16.55 -0.14 0.98
N GLU A 55 -17.12 -0.62 2.08
CA GLU A 55 -16.94 -0.03 3.41
C GLU A 55 -15.95 -0.81 4.27
N LEU A 56 -15.75 -2.10 3.95
CA LEU A 56 -14.97 -3.02 4.79
C LEU A 56 -14.08 -3.93 3.94
N TYR A 57 -12.88 -4.25 4.44
CA TYR A 57 -11.94 -5.14 3.71
C TYR A 57 -12.54 -6.51 3.37
N ARG A 58 -13.49 -7.02 4.16
CA ARG A 58 -14.18 -8.30 3.88
C ARG A 58 -15.04 -8.26 2.61
N GLU A 59 -15.49 -7.09 2.19
CA GLU A 59 -16.32 -6.91 0.99
C GLU A 59 -15.49 -7.01 -0.30
N ALA A 60 -14.16 -6.93 -0.20
CA ALA A 60 -13.23 -7.07 -1.33
C ALA A 60 -13.04 -8.52 -1.81
N ILE A 61 -13.63 -9.52 -1.12
CA ILE A 61 -13.49 -10.95 -1.39
C ILE A 61 -12.01 -11.38 -1.44
N TYR A 62 -11.17 -10.77 -0.59
CA TYR A 62 -9.77 -11.14 -0.48
C TYR A 62 -9.60 -12.56 0.07
N THR A 63 -8.46 -13.18 -0.23
CA THR A 63 -8.10 -14.45 0.41
C THR A 63 -7.87 -14.22 1.90
N THR A 64 -8.03 -15.29 2.69
CA THR A 64 -7.79 -15.26 4.15
C THR A 64 -6.38 -14.77 4.48
N GLN A 65 -5.37 -15.12 3.67
CA GLN A 65 -4.00 -14.66 3.84
C GLN A 65 -3.87 -13.14 3.69
N ILE A 66 -4.52 -12.54 2.68
CA ILE A 66 -4.47 -11.09 2.48
C ILE A 66 -5.17 -10.37 3.63
N LEU A 67 -6.34 -10.86 4.08
CA LEU A 67 -7.03 -10.30 5.24
C LEU A 67 -6.19 -10.42 6.52
N SER A 68 -5.48 -11.55 6.71
CA SER A 68 -4.56 -11.72 7.83
C SER A 68 -3.43 -10.69 7.79
N ASN A 69 -2.83 -10.46 6.62
CA ASN A 69 -1.74 -9.49 6.48
C ASN A 69 -2.23 -8.04 6.71
N ILE A 70 -3.42 -7.68 6.22
CA ILE A 70 -4.05 -6.37 6.48
C ILE A 70 -4.25 -6.14 7.98
N HIS A 71 -4.66 -7.19 8.71
CA HIS A 71 -4.79 -7.13 10.16
C HIS A 71 -3.44 -6.97 10.87
N ARG A 72 -2.39 -7.67 10.39
CA ARG A 72 -1.02 -7.58 10.94
C ARG A 72 -0.40 -6.19 10.80
N VAL A 73 -0.70 -5.47 9.71
CA VAL A 73 -0.30 -4.04 9.54
C VAL A 73 -1.23 -3.06 10.27
N HIS A 74 -2.15 -3.55 11.10
CA HIS A 74 -3.10 -2.75 11.88
C HIS A 74 -4.00 -1.82 11.03
N PHE A 75 -4.26 -2.18 9.77
CA PHE A 75 -5.19 -1.44 8.93
C PHE A 75 -6.63 -1.86 9.25
N GLN A 76 -7.31 -1.05 10.06
CA GLN A 76 -8.66 -1.31 10.53
C GLN A 76 -9.73 -0.79 9.56
N GLU A 77 -9.42 0.27 8.82
CA GLU A 77 -10.36 0.99 7.97
C GLU A 77 -9.74 1.30 6.61
N LEU A 78 -10.60 1.33 5.58
CA LEU A 78 -10.21 1.70 4.23
C LEU A 78 -10.03 3.21 4.12
N THR A 79 -8.96 3.63 3.45
CA THR A 79 -8.87 5.02 2.95
C THR A 79 -9.88 5.26 1.84
N THR A 80 -10.21 6.54 1.60
CA THR A 80 -11.16 6.94 0.54
C THR A 80 -10.81 6.34 -0.82
N ILE A 81 -9.53 6.32 -1.21
CA ILE A 81 -9.15 5.74 -2.51
C ILE A 81 -9.36 4.23 -2.55
N GLN A 82 -9.03 3.51 -1.47
CA GLN A 82 -9.18 2.06 -1.40
C GLN A 82 -10.65 1.63 -1.51
N ARG A 83 -11.57 2.39 -0.90
CA ARG A 83 -13.02 2.14 -0.98
C ARG A 83 -13.51 2.04 -2.43
N TYR A 84 -13.02 2.89 -3.33
CA TYR A 84 -13.49 2.95 -4.72
C TYR A 84 -12.66 2.10 -5.69
N VAL A 85 -11.37 1.88 -5.40
CA VAL A 85 -10.42 1.30 -6.37
C VAL A 85 -10.31 -0.22 -6.27
N ILE A 86 -10.43 -0.80 -5.07
CA ILE A 86 -10.15 -2.22 -4.84
C ILE A 86 -10.96 -3.14 -5.77
N LEU A 87 -12.27 -2.95 -5.82
CA LEU A 87 -13.13 -3.77 -6.68
C LEU A 87 -12.98 -3.39 -8.16
N SER A 88 -12.64 -2.13 -8.46
CA SER A 88 -12.42 -1.64 -9.83
C SER A 88 -11.21 -2.31 -10.48
N ILE A 89 -10.09 -2.49 -9.76
CA ILE A 89 -8.91 -3.23 -10.25
C ILE A 89 -9.27 -4.68 -10.54
N ARG A 90 -10.05 -5.31 -9.66
CA ARG A 90 -10.42 -6.72 -9.84
C ARG A 90 -11.25 -6.96 -11.11
N GLN A 91 -12.21 -6.10 -11.41
CA GLN A 91 -13.04 -6.21 -12.62
C GLN A 91 -12.31 -5.88 -13.94
N GLN A 92 -11.06 -5.41 -13.87
CA GLN A 92 -10.20 -5.28 -15.05
C GLN A 92 -9.43 -6.57 -15.35
N ASN A 93 -9.28 -7.45 -14.36
CA ASN A 93 -8.51 -8.70 -14.45
C ASN A 93 -9.40 -9.96 -14.53
N ALA A 94 -10.71 -9.78 -14.63
CA ALA A 94 -11.71 -10.84 -14.80
C ALA A 94 -12.40 -10.67 -16.16
#